data_AF-A0A849WRN2-F1
#
_entry.id   AF-A0A849WRN2-F1
#
_cell.length_a   1.000
_cell.length_b   1.000
_cell.length_c   1.000
_cell.angle_alpha   90.00
_cell.angle_beta   90.00
_cell.angle_gamma   90.00
#
_symmetry.space_group_name_H-M   'P 1'
#
loop_
_entity.id
_entity.type
_entity.pdbx_description
1 polymer ?
#
loop_
_entity_poly.entity_id
_entity_poly.type
_entity_poly.pdbx_seq_one_letter_code
_entity_poly.pdbx_strand_id
1 'polypeptide(L)'
;MSAEIQKKDLIIELSLLQDQWKKKFSEEILLFPFHGKLEIKDFLIKQFNDFDPRLFTNKFIPQTLNLNGESYLSSLSHCQSQGLFMISKTPTTENILGFGVDIEQKSRLTKQLIKRISSSKEIQRLSENLDLSFHLWTVKESSFKALPVAIQPRVISKITLETFSILSHSTDSFTTIKTSTIKDTYDSFFHSEADSSLITFEATTEPKNQTGEMSQIDISIMGLSFTTKDLVISLALSKKAENLNKVQLPV
;
A
#
# COMPACT_ATOMS: atom_id res chain seq x y z
N MET A 1 17.09 15.67 -14.06
CA MET A 1 16.07 16.35 -13.24
C MET A 1 16.58 16.41 -11.82
N SER A 2 16.50 17.54 -11.10
CA SER A 2 17.00 17.62 -9.73
C SER A 2 16.08 16.84 -8.77
N ALA A 3 16.65 16.32 -7.67
CA ALA A 3 15.89 15.58 -6.64
C ALA A 3 14.74 16.41 -6.03
N GLU A 4 14.90 17.74 -5.99
CA GLU A 4 13.85 18.64 -5.50
C GLU A 4 12.62 18.69 -6.42
N ILE A 5 12.82 18.65 -7.74
CA ILE A 5 11.72 18.65 -8.71
C ILE A 5 10.95 17.33 -8.60
N GLN A 6 11.68 16.20 -8.54
CA GLN A 6 11.08 14.87 -8.34
C GLN A 6 10.24 14.80 -7.05
N LYS A 7 10.73 15.39 -5.95
CA LYS A 7 9.99 15.43 -4.69
C LYS A 7 8.71 16.27 -4.79
N LYS A 8 8.72 17.40 -5.51
CA LYS A 8 7.54 18.25 -5.69
C LYS A 8 6.44 17.56 -6.51
N ASP A 9 6.81 16.92 -7.62
CA ASP A 9 5.86 16.19 -8.45
C ASP A 9 5.22 15.04 -7.67
N LEU A 10 6.02 14.30 -6.91
CA LEU A 10 5.54 13.24 -6.05
C LEU A 10 4.58 13.75 -4.96
N ILE A 11 4.81 14.94 -4.38
CA ILE A 11 3.88 15.52 -3.39
C ILE A 11 2.49 15.75 -4.00
N ILE A 12 2.41 16.19 -5.26
CA ILE A 12 1.12 16.41 -5.95
C ILE A 12 0.40 15.06 -6.14
N GLU A 13 1.11 14.05 -6.61
CA GLU A 13 0.57 12.70 -6.80
C GLU A 13 0.12 12.07 -5.48
N LEU A 14 0.89 12.25 -4.41
CA LEU A 14 0.53 11.77 -3.06
C LEU A 14 -0.70 12.48 -2.52
N SER A 15 -0.88 13.77 -2.79
CA SER A 15 -2.10 14.50 -2.40
C SER A 15 -3.35 13.90 -3.05
N LEU A 16 -3.28 13.55 -4.34
CA LEU A 16 -4.38 12.86 -5.04
C LEU A 16 -4.66 11.49 -4.40
N LEU A 17 -3.61 10.74 -4.05
CA LEU A 17 -3.74 9.45 -3.38
C LEU A 17 -4.39 9.58 -1.99
N GLN A 18 -4.05 10.62 -1.22
CA GLN A 18 -4.69 10.93 0.06
C GLN A 18 -6.19 11.23 -0.10
N ASP A 19 -6.57 12.00 -1.12
CA ASP A 19 -7.98 12.30 -1.40
C ASP A 19 -8.77 11.04 -1.76
N GLN A 20 -8.19 10.17 -2.61
CA GLN A 20 -8.81 8.90 -2.98
C GLN A 20 -8.92 7.96 -1.78
N TRP A 21 -7.90 7.94 -0.92
CA TRP A 21 -7.90 7.19 0.33
C TRP A 21 -9.04 7.64 1.24
N LYS A 22 -9.16 8.94 1.49
CA LYS A 22 -10.22 9.53 2.31
C LYS A 22 -11.61 9.23 1.74
N LYS A 23 -11.79 9.34 0.43
CA LYS A 23 -13.07 8.99 -0.24
C LYS A 23 -13.43 7.52 -0.09
N LYS A 24 -12.44 6.62 -0.18
CA LYS A 24 -12.66 5.18 -0.18
C LYS A 24 -12.86 4.60 1.22
N PHE A 25 -12.10 5.10 2.21
CA PHE A 25 -12.03 4.50 3.54
C PHE A 25 -12.55 5.40 4.65
N SER A 26 -12.85 6.67 4.36
CA SER A 26 -13.22 7.70 5.36
C SER A 26 -12.15 7.96 6.42
N GLU A 27 -10.92 7.49 6.20
CA GLU A 27 -9.78 7.70 7.09
C GLU A 27 -8.89 8.83 6.57
N GLU A 28 -8.39 9.66 7.48
CA GLU A 28 -7.42 10.70 7.13
C GLU A 28 -6.00 10.17 7.31
N ILE A 29 -5.20 10.24 6.25
CA ILE A 29 -3.78 9.90 6.26
C ILE A 29 -2.95 11.11 5.86
N LEU A 30 -1.73 11.18 6.39
CA LEU A 30 -0.67 12.06 5.92
C LEU A 30 0.41 11.23 5.26
N LEU A 31 0.75 11.58 4.02
CA LEU A 31 1.83 10.98 3.26
C LEU A 31 2.99 11.97 3.16
N PHE A 32 4.18 11.53 3.54
CA PHE A 32 5.38 12.36 3.55
C PHE A 32 6.53 11.66 2.79
N PRO A 33 6.91 12.18 1.60
CA PRO A 33 8.08 11.69 0.90
C PRO A 33 9.37 12.22 1.56
N PHE A 34 10.35 11.33 1.75
CA PHE A 34 11.64 11.65 2.35
C PHE A 34 12.81 11.00 1.59
N HIS A 35 14.01 11.58 1.65
CA HIS A 35 15.25 10.92 1.18
C HIS A 35 16.07 10.36 2.35
N GLY A 36 16.05 11.07 3.49
CA GLY A 36 16.68 10.63 4.73
C GLY A 36 15.71 10.50 5.90
N LYS A 37 15.99 9.57 6.83
CA LYS A 37 15.18 9.40 8.05
C LYS A 37 15.09 10.66 8.92
N LEU A 38 16.09 11.55 8.86
CA LEU A 38 16.07 12.83 9.58
C LEU A 38 14.94 13.74 9.08
N GLU A 39 14.57 13.68 7.79
CA GLU A 39 13.45 14.47 7.28
C GLU A 39 12.11 14.05 7.92
N ILE A 40 11.95 12.77 8.28
CA ILE A 40 10.75 12.29 8.98
C ILE A 40 10.70 12.90 10.38
N LYS A 41 11.84 12.94 11.06
CA LYS A 41 11.95 13.58 12.38
C LYS A 41 11.57 15.06 12.30
N ASP A 42 12.13 15.79 11.32
CA ASP A 42 11.83 17.20 11.12
C ASP A 42 10.36 17.44 10.75
N PHE A 43 9.79 16.55 9.93
CA PHE A 43 8.37 16.53 9.61
C PHE A 43 7.52 16.35 10.88
N LEU A 44 7.84 15.36 11.72
CA LEU A 44 7.11 15.11 12.96
C LEU A 44 7.21 16.29 13.94
N ILE A 45 8.39 16.89 14.12
CA ILE A 45 8.57 18.10 14.94
C ILE A 45 7.70 19.25 14.42
N LYS A 46 7.65 19.43 13.10
CA LYS A 46 6.88 20.51 12.47
C LYS A 46 5.37 20.30 12.56
N GLN A 47 4.90 19.05 12.47
CA GLN A 47 3.46 18.73 12.50
C GLN A 47 2.94 18.55 13.94
N PHE A 48 3.79 18.15 14.88
CA PHE A 48 3.40 17.79 16.24
C PHE A 48 4.30 18.51 17.25
N ASN A 49 3.78 19.58 17.84
CA ASN A 49 4.53 20.49 18.71
C ASN A 49 5.19 19.81 19.93
N ASP A 50 4.64 18.69 20.46
CA ASP A 50 5.18 17.99 21.62
C ASP A 50 5.88 16.67 21.27
N PHE A 51 6.32 16.50 20.02
CA PHE A 51 7.06 15.31 19.62
C PHE A 51 8.38 15.17 20.39
N ASP A 52 8.54 14.07 21.13
CA ASP A 52 9.83 13.73 21.75
C ASP A 52 10.77 13.08 20.72
N PRO A 53 11.81 13.78 20.25
CA PRO A 53 12.72 13.27 19.24
C PRO A 53 13.49 12.02 19.67
N ARG A 54 13.53 11.71 20.98
CA ARG A 54 14.21 10.51 21.51
C ARG A 54 13.45 9.23 21.21
N LEU A 55 12.14 9.31 20.97
CA LEU A 55 11.32 8.16 20.57
C LEU A 55 11.66 7.66 19.15
N PHE A 56 12.34 8.48 18.37
CA PHE A 56 12.76 8.15 17.02
C PHE A 56 14.22 7.69 17.02
N THR A 57 14.41 6.38 17.15
CA THR A 57 15.76 5.80 17.07
C THR A 57 16.13 5.53 15.61
N ASN A 58 17.44 5.52 15.31
CA ASN A 58 17.94 5.18 13.97
C ASN A 58 17.52 3.77 13.49
N LYS A 59 17.13 2.89 14.43
CA LYS A 59 16.90 1.47 14.18
C LYS A 59 15.46 1.14 13.77
N PHE A 60 14.46 1.86 14.26
CA PHE A 60 13.06 1.45 14.05
C PHE A 60 12.07 2.62 14.20
N ILE A 61 11.06 2.65 13.33
CA ILE A 61 9.85 3.47 13.50
C ILE A 61 8.73 2.52 13.88
N PRO A 62 8.08 2.69 15.05
CA PRO A 62 7.01 1.79 15.47
C PRO A 62 5.73 1.98 14.64
N GLN A 63 4.98 0.89 14.46
CA GLN A 63 3.65 0.92 13.84
C GLN A 63 2.67 1.81 14.60
N THR A 64 2.93 2.09 15.88
CA THR A 64 2.14 3.01 16.70
C THR A 64 3.04 4.07 17.33
N LEU A 65 2.65 5.33 17.19
CA LEU A 65 3.31 6.50 17.78
C LEU A 65 2.35 7.16 18.77
N ASN A 66 2.85 7.62 19.91
CA ASN A 66 2.08 8.47 20.82
C ASN A 66 2.56 9.91 20.64
N LEU A 67 1.71 10.78 20.10
CA LEU A 67 2.03 12.17 19.78
C LEU A 67 0.96 13.06 20.43
N ASN A 68 1.37 14.06 21.24
CA ASN A 68 0.47 14.97 21.95
C ASN A 68 -0.62 14.27 22.79
N GLY A 69 -0.30 13.13 23.41
CA GLY A 69 -1.25 12.34 24.20
C GLY A 69 -2.25 11.52 23.37
N GLU A 70 -2.12 11.52 22.04
CA GLU A 70 -2.95 10.74 21.13
C GLU A 70 -2.14 9.61 20.48
N SER A 71 -2.82 8.51 20.16
CA SER A 71 -2.24 7.39 19.44
C SER A 71 -2.35 7.61 17.93
N TYR A 72 -1.29 7.32 17.21
CA TYR A 72 -1.20 7.36 15.75
C TYR A 72 -0.72 6.02 15.23
N LEU A 73 -1.27 5.58 14.11
CA LEU A 73 -0.73 4.47 13.34
C LEU A 73 0.25 5.03 12.30
N SER A 74 1.37 4.32 12.12
CA SER A 74 2.41 4.74 11.17
C SER A 74 2.96 3.57 10.36
N SER A 75 3.45 3.88 9.17
CA SER A 75 4.11 2.93 8.29
C SER A 75 5.20 3.61 7.47
N LEU A 76 6.24 2.86 7.12
CA LEU A 76 7.38 3.36 6.38
C LEU A 76 7.75 2.39 5.26
N SER A 77 8.11 2.93 4.10
CA SER A 77 8.86 2.19 3.09
C SER A 77 9.89 3.09 2.41
N HIS A 78 10.89 2.47 1.78
CA HIS A 78 11.85 3.17 0.95
C HIS A 78 12.36 2.28 -0.19
N CYS A 79 12.65 2.92 -1.30
CA CYS A 79 13.45 2.39 -2.39
C CYS A 79 14.76 3.20 -2.50
N GLN A 80 15.60 2.91 -3.49
CA GLN A 80 16.90 3.56 -3.64
C GLN A 80 16.80 5.08 -3.82
N SER A 81 15.77 5.57 -4.51
CA SER A 81 15.60 6.99 -4.82
C SER A 81 14.68 7.75 -3.87
N GLN A 82 13.80 7.06 -3.15
CA GLN A 82 12.70 7.71 -2.44
C GLN A 82 12.18 6.86 -1.27
N GLY A 83 11.96 7.52 -0.14
CA GLY A 83 11.20 7.00 0.99
C GLY A 83 9.78 7.58 1.06
N LEU A 84 8.86 6.83 1.63
CA LEU A 84 7.50 7.26 1.93
C LEU A 84 7.12 6.90 3.37
N PHE A 85 6.73 7.93 4.13
CA PHE A 85 6.21 7.78 5.48
C PHE A 85 4.70 8.05 5.45
N MET A 86 3.93 7.16 6.06
CA MET A 86 2.49 7.30 6.24
C MET A 86 2.18 7.37 7.72
N ILE A 87 1.34 8.33 8.11
CA ILE A 87 0.83 8.44 9.47
C ILE A 87 -0.64 8.83 9.45
N SER A 88 -1.40 8.30 10.40
CA SER A 88 -2.80 8.64 10.61
C SER A 88 -3.12 8.56 12.08
N LYS A 89 -3.99 9.45 12.54
CA LYS A 89 -4.51 9.40 13.90
C LYS A 89 -5.25 8.09 14.08
N THR A 90 -4.93 7.33 15.13
CA THR A 90 -5.61 6.06 15.40
C THR A 90 -7.11 6.33 15.46
N PRO A 91 -7.90 5.76 14.55
CA PRO A 91 -9.33 6.07 14.48
C PRO A 91 -10.00 5.62 15.78
N THR A 92 -11.04 6.34 16.20
CA THR A 92 -11.83 5.96 17.38
C THR A 92 -12.64 4.69 17.14
N THR A 93 -12.74 4.22 15.89
CA THR A 93 -13.41 2.97 15.54
C THR A 93 -12.50 1.78 15.84
N GLU A 94 -12.96 0.87 16.70
CA GLU A 94 -12.20 -0.28 17.24
C GLU A 94 -11.81 -1.36 16.21
N ASN A 95 -12.02 -1.07 14.93
CA ASN A 95 -11.91 -2.03 13.84
C ASN A 95 -10.60 -1.90 13.06
N ILE A 96 -9.85 -0.79 13.15
CA ILE A 96 -8.58 -0.65 12.43
C ILE A 96 -7.43 -1.25 13.23
N LEU A 97 -6.71 -2.17 12.60
CA LEU A 97 -5.61 -2.93 13.19
C LEU A 97 -4.23 -2.37 12.81
N GLY A 98 -4.11 -1.73 11.65
CA GLY A 98 -2.84 -1.20 11.21
C GLY A 98 -2.88 -0.64 9.79
N PHE A 99 -1.80 0.06 9.45
CA PHE A 99 -1.57 0.61 8.12
C PHE A 99 -0.24 0.13 7.56
N GLY A 100 -0.20 0.00 6.24
CA GLY A 100 0.98 -0.42 5.49
C GLY A 100 1.23 0.50 4.32
N VAL A 101 2.47 0.96 4.17
CA VAL A 101 2.92 1.65 2.96
C VAL A 101 4.03 0.86 2.30
N ASP A 102 3.99 0.77 0.98
CA ASP A 102 5.13 0.34 0.19
C ASP A 102 5.40 1.24 -1.00
N ILE A 103 6.68 1.44 -1.32
CA ILE A 103 7.16 2.22 -2.46
C ILE A 103 8.31 1.46 -3.11
N GLU A 104 8.23 1.25 -4.42
CA GLU A 104 9.27 0.55 -5.17
C GLU A 104 9.51 1.16 -6.54
N GLN A 105 10.74 1.05 -7.02
CA GLN A 105 11.09 1.45 -8.39
C GLN A 105 10.57 0.42 -9.38
N LYS A 106 9.85 0.88 -10.41
CA LYS A 106 9.33 0.01 -11.49
C LYS A 106 10.43 -0.86 -12.10
N SER A 107 11.61 -0.31 -12.30
CA SER A 107 12.78 -1.03 -12.87
C SER A 107 13.24 -2.24 -12.05
N ARG A 108 12.92 -2.31 -10.75
CA ARG A 108 13.26 -3.45 -9.88
C ARG A 108 12.21 -4.56 -9.90
N LEU A 109 11.01 -4.27 -10.40
CA LEU A 109 9.86 -5.18 -10.39
C LEU A 109 9.87 -6.11 -11.61
N THR A 110 10.80 -7.07 -11.58
CA THR A 110 10.94 -8.05 -12.67
C THR A 110 9.84 -9.11 -12.63
N LYS A 111 9.50 -9.69 -13.80
CA LYS A 111 8.60 -10.86 -13.91
C LYS A 111 9.02 -11.99 -12.98
N GLN A 112 10.32 -12.24 -12.85
CA GLN A 112 10.85 -13.29 -11.99
C GLN A 112 10.56 -13.01 -10.51
N LEU A 113 10.72 -11.76 -10.06
CA LEU A 113 10.42 -11.36 -8.69
C LEU A 113 8.94 -11.56 -8.38
N ILE A 114 8.07 -11.05 -9.26
CA ILE A 114 6.61 -11.19 -9.11
C ILE A 114 6.18 -12.66 -9.08
N LYS A 115 6.74 -13.51 -9.95
CA LYS A 115 6.45 -14.96 -9.97
C LYS A 115 6.85 -15.71 -8.69
N ARG A 116 7.84 -15.22 -7.93
CA ARG A 116 8.26 -15.85 -6.66
C ARG A 116 7.26 -15.61 -5.53
N ILE A 117 6.51 -14.52 -5.59
CA ILE A 117 5.66 -14.06 -4.48
C ILE A 117 4.16 -14.18 -4.80
N SER A 118 3.82 -14.48 -6.05
CA SER A 118 2.45 -14.52 -6.54
C SER A 118 2.16 -15.81 -7.27
N SER A 119 0.93 -16.30 -7.11
CA SER A 119 0.41 -17.43 -7.85
C SER A 119 0.19 -17.07 -9.33
N SER A 120 0.17 -18.08 -10.21
CA SER A 120 -0.15 -17.87 -11.62
C SER A 120 -1.53 -17.23 -11.83
N LYS A 121 -2.49 -17.50 -10.93
CA LYS A 121 -3.84 -16.92 -10.99
C LYS A 121 -3.82 -15.41 -10.71
N GLU A 122 -3.07 -14.96 -9.70
CA GLU A 122 -2.95 -13.53 -9.37
C GLU A 122 -2.28 -12.76 -10.52
N ILE A 123 -1.21 -13.32 -11.08
CA ILE A 123 -0.49 -12.74 -12.22
C ILE A 123 -1.41 -12.65 -13.43
N GLN A 124 -2.10 -13.75 -13.76
CA GLN A 124 -2.99 -13.79 -14.90
C GLN A 124 -4.06 -12.69 -14.82
N ARG A 125 -4.77 -12.59 -13.70
CA ARG A 125 -5.86 -11.61 -13.54
C ARG A 125 -5.39 -10.17 -13.76
N LEU A 126 -4.22 -9.79 -13.26
CA LEU A 126 -3.67 -8.43 -13.44
C LEU A 126 -3.05 -8.21 -14.83
N SER A 127 -2.48 -9.26 -15.42
CA SER A 127 -1.87 -9.18 -16.76
C SER A 127 -2.89 -9.04 -17.89
N GLU A 128 -4.12 -9.53 -17.70
CA GLU A 128 -5.22 -9.42 -18.69
C GLU A 128 -5.64 -7.97 -18.96
N ASN A 129 -5.29 -7.01 -18.08
CA ASN A 129 -5.83 -5.64 -18.07
C ASN A 129 -4.75 -4.54 -18.03
N LEU A 130 -3.76 -4.51 -18.94
CA LEU A 130 -2.67 -3.51 -19.03
C LEU A 130 -1.35 -3.85 -18.28
N ASP A 131 -0.97 -5.12 -18.17
CA ASP A 131 0.33 -5.50 -17.58
C ASP A 131 0.54 -4.98 -16.13
N LEU A 132 -0.52 -4.92 -15.33
CA LEU A 132 -0.51 -4.38 -13.97
C LEU A 132 0.16 -5.28 -12.93
N SER A 133 0.89 -6.31 -13.38
CA SER A 133 1.50 -7.32 -12.52
C SER A 133 2.55 -6.75 -11.58
N PHE A 134 3.17 -5.61 -11.92
CA PHE A 134 4.13 -4.93 -11.06
C PHE A 134 3.50 -4.41 -9.75
N HIS A 135 2.19 -4.16 -9.70
CA HIS A 135 1.51 -3.80 -8.45
C HIS A 135 1.57 -4.91 -7.40
N LEU A 136 1.69 -6.18 -7.79
CA LEU A 136 1.62 -7.31 -6.87
C LEU A 136 2.67 -7.24 -5.76
N TRP A 137 3.87 -6.75 -6.06
CA TRP A 137 4.92 -6.60 -5.05
C TRP A 137 4.51 -5.62 -3.97
N THR A 138 4.23 -4.38 -4.35
CA THR A 138 3.94 -3.30 -3.41
C THR A 138 2.61 -3.53 -2.68
N VAL A 139 1.62 -4.12 -3.35
CA VAL A 139 0.34 -4.52 -2.74
C VAL A 139 0.56 -5.55 -1.63
N LYS A 140 1.35 -6.59 -1.89
CA LYS A 140 1.63 -7.62 -0.87
C LYS A 140 2.51 -7.09 0.26
N GLU A 141 3.54 -6.29 -0.03
CA GLU A 141 4.41 -5.68 0.98
C GLU A 141 3.64 -4.68 1.88
N SER A 142 2.83 -3.80 1.28
CA SER A 142 1.97 -2.91 2.07
C SER A 142 0.96 -3.70 2.90
N SER A 143 0.33 -4.74 2.34
CA SER A 143 -0.56 -5.62 3.09
C SER A 143 0.14 -6.30 4.27
N PHE A 144 1.37 -6.78 4.06
CA PHE A 144 2.20 -7.37 5.10
C PHE A 144 2.46 -6.38 6.25
N LYS A 145 2.83 -5.14 5.90
CA LYS A 145 3.11 -4.08 6.88
C LYS A 145 1.87 -3.61 7.64
N ALA A 146 0.68 -3.72 7.04
CA ALA A 146 -0.58 -3.35 7.68
C ALA A 146 -1.03 -4.35 8.75
N LEU A 147 -0.59 -5.61 8.67
CA LEU A 147 -0.92 -6.61 9.66
C LEU A 147 -0.20 -6.36 10.99
N PRO A 148 -0.86 -6.58 12.14
CA PRO A 148 -0.19 -6.67 13.43
C PRO A 148 0.91 -7.74 13.44
N VAL A 149 2.05 -7.43 14.05
CA VAL A 149 3.23 -8.31 14.08
C VAL A 149 2.91 -9.74 14.56
N ALA A 150 1.99 -9.90 15.52
CA ALA A 150 1.60 -11.21 16.07
C ALA A 150 1.01 -12.18 15.02
N ILE A 151 0.43 -11.63 13.95
CA ILE A 151 -0.28 -12.39 12.92
C ILE A 151 0.32 -12.21 11.52
N GLN A 152 1.36 -11.40 11.38
CA GLN A 152 2.10 -11.30 10.12
C GLN A 152 2.58 -12.69 9.69
N PRO A 153 2.39 -13.08 8.42
CA PRO A 153 2.92 -14.34 7.92
C PRO A 153 4.46 -14.32 7.95
N ARG A 154 5.11 -15.49 7.84
CA ARG A 154 6.59 -15.53 7.79
C ARG A 154 7.16 -15.05 6.45
N VAL A 155 6.36 -15.10 5.39
CA VAL A 155 6.75 -14.74 4.03
C VAL A 155 5.58 -14.06 3.33
N ILE A 156 5.87 -13.06 2.50
CA ILE A 156 4.86 -12.25 1.79
C ILE A 156 4.02 -13.06 0.79
N SER A 157 4.53 -14.20 0.31
CA SER A 157 3.80 -15.08 -0.63
C SER A 157 2.59 -15.76 0.00
N LYS A 158 2.40 -15.65 1.32
CA LYS A 158 1.21 -16.11 2.05
C LYS A 158 0.08 -15.09 2.07
N ILE A 159 0.31 -13.91 1.51
CA ILE A 159 -0.72 -12.90 1.25
C ILE A 159 -1.23 -13.15 -0.16
N THR A 160 -2.54 -13.34 -0.29
CA THR A 160 -3.21 -13.58 -1.56
C THR A 160 -4.08 -12.38 -1.90
N LEU A 161 -3.96 -11.91 -3.13
CA LEU A 161 -4.86 -10.90 -3.67
C LEU A 161 -6.17 -11.54 -4.12
N GLU A 162 -7.27 -11.20 -3.45
CA GLU A 162 -8.59 -11.77 -3.74
C GLU A 162 -9.28 -11.02 -4.87
N THR A 163 -9.41 -9.71 -4.70
CA THR A 163 -10.10 -8.82 -5.62
C THR A 163 -9.25 -7.59 -5.90
N PHE A 164 -9.39 -7.03 -7.11
CA PHE A 164 -8.88 -5.71 -7.43
C PHE A 164 -9.83 -5.04 -8.44
N SER A 165 -9.81 -3.72 -8.45
CA SER A 165 -10.51 -2.94 -9.49
C SER A 165 -9.68 -1.74 -9.89
N ILE A 166 -9.66 -1.44 -11.19
CA ILE A 166 -9.05 -0.23 -11.72
C ILE A 166 -9.99 0.93 -11.43
N LEU A 167 -9.50 1.96 -10.74
CA LEU A 167 -10.22 3.22 -10.64
C LEU A 167 -9.95 3.99 -11.92
N SER A 168 -10.95 4.06 -12.79
CA SER A 168 -10.88 4.99 -13.91
C SER A 168 -10.78 6.41 -13.36
N HIS A 169 -9.65 7.07 -13.59
CA HIS A 169 -9.61 8.51 -13.44
C HIS A 169 -10.63 9.07 -14.43
N SER A 170 -11.73 9.63 -13.92
CA SER A 170 -12.65 10.42 -14.73
C SER A 170 -11.91 11.71 -15.10
N THR A 171 -11.05 11.63 -16.11
CA THR A 171 -10.52 12.78 -16.81
C THR A 171 -10.90 12.61 -18.26
N ASP A 172 -11.78 13.48 -18.74
CA ASP A 172 -12.12 13.72 -20.15
C ASP A 172 -10.88 14.15 -20.97
N SER A 173 -9.80 13.37 -20.99
CA SER A 173 -8.57 13.74 -21.68
C SER A 173 -7.78 12.50 -22.12
N PHE A 174 -7.92 12.16 -23.40
CA PHE A 174 -6.97 11.44 -24.29
C PHE A 174 -6.28 10.18 -23.71
N THR A 175 -6.47 8.97 -24.24
CA THR A 175 -6.11 8.60 -25.63
C THR A 175 -6.79 7.28 -26.00
N THR A 176 -7.29 7.16 -27.24
CA THR A 176 -7.72 5.88 -27.82
C THR A 176 -6.50 4.97 -27.98
N ILE A 177 -6.41 3.89 -27.21
CA ILE A 177 -5.36 2.88 -27.41
C ILE A 177 -5.73 2.05 -28.66
N LYS A 178 -5.06 2.35 -29.78
CA LYS A 178 -4.95 1.40 -30.90
C LYS A 178 -4.09 0.23 -30.42
N THR A 179 -4.72 -0.93 -30.27
CA THR A 179 -4.01 -2.20 -30.11
C THR A 179 -3.21 -2.47 -31.38
N SER A 180 -1.88 -2.41 -31.27
CA SER A 180 -1.00 -3.02 -32.27
C SER A 180 -0.33 -4.23 -31.63
N THR A 181 -0.55 -5.38 -32.25
CA THR A 181 0.06 -6.65 -31.88
C THR A 181 1.54 -6.59 -32.22
N ILE A 182 2.40 -6.42 -31.23
CA ILE A 182 3.84 -6.64 -31.39
C ILE A 182 4.15 -8.04 -30.85
N LYS A 183 4.46 -8.95 -31.79
CA LYS A 183 5.25 -10.14 -31.49
C LYS A 183 6.68 -9.68 -31.31
N ASP A 184 7.21 -9.78 -30.10
CA ASP A 184 8.58 -10.23 -29.84
C ASP A 184 8.80 -10.47 -28.34
N THR A 185 9.43 -11.60 -28.06
CA THR A 185 9.78 -12.08 -26.73
C THR A 185 10.91 -11.25 -26.12
N TYR A 186 10.55 -10.37 -25.17
CA TYR A 186 11.47 -9.85 -24.16
C TYR A 186 10.86 -10.01 -22.76
N ASP A 187 11.71 -10.39 -21.80
CA ASP A 187 11.37 -10.70 -20.41
C ASP A 187 11.04 -9.48 -19.53
N SER A 188 10.95 -8.29 -20.12
CA SER A 188 10.49 -7.06 -19.48
C SER A 188 8.98 -6.90 -19.61
N PHE A 189 8.36 -6.32 -18.59
CA PHE A 189 7.01 -5.76 -18.71
C PHE A 189 7.10 -4.58 -19.70
N PHE A 190 6.25 -4.55 -20.73
CA PHE A 190 6.26 -3.44 -21.69
C PHE A 190 5.55 -2.27 -21.03
N HIS A 191 6.32 -1.32 -20.51
CA HIS A 191 5.79 -0.09 -19.95
C HIS A 191 5.43 0.85 -21.11
N SER A 192 4.14 1.09 -21.37
CA SER A 192 3.76 2.34 -22.01
C SER A 192 4.20 3.46 -21.05
N GLU A 193 5.01 4.41 -21.54
CA GLU A 193 5.54 5.50 -20.71
C GLU A 193 4.47 6.45 -20.13
N ALA A 194 3.19 6.22 -20.44
CA ALA A 194 2.10 7.17 -20.24
C ALA A 194 1.07 6.81 -19.16
N ASP A 195 0.99 5.55 -18.71
CA ASP A 195 -0.20 5.13 -17.96
C ASP A 195 0.08 5.08 -16.46
N SER A 196 -0.26 6.18 -15.78
CA SER A 196 -0.51 6.13 -14.34
C SER A 196 -1.74 5.26 -14.09
N SER A 197 -1.54 4.20 -13.31
CA SER A 197 -2.60 3.27 -12.93
C SER A 197 -2.94 3.45 -11.46
N LEU A 198 -4.23 3.48 -11.14
CA LEU A 198 -4.74 3.45 -9.76
C LEU A 198 -5.66 2.24 -9.61
N ILE A 199 -5.33 1.35 -8.67
CA ILE A 199 -6.13 0.17 -8.35
C ILE A 199 -6.58 0.20 -6.90
N THR A 200 -7.76 -0.32 -6.62
CA THR A 200 -8.13 -0.79 -5.27
C THR A 200 -7.89 -2.29 -5.17
N PHE A 201 -7.63 -2.78 -3.96
CA PHE A 201 -7.42 -4.20 -3.75
C PHE A 201 -7.97 -4.70 -2.41
N GLU A 202 -8.25 -6.01 -2.36
CA GLU A 202 -8.50 -6.76 -1.13
C GLU A 202 -7.55 -7.96 -1.05
N ALA A 203 -6.98 -8.18 0.13
CA ALA A 203 -6.03 -9.26 0.36
C ALA A 203 -6.36 -10.06 1.63
N THR A 204 -6.00 -11.34 1.60
CA THR A 204 -6.16 -12.28 2.70
C THR A 204 -4.82 -12.92 3.04
N THR A 205 -4.70 -13.45 4.26
CA THR A 205 -3.60 -14.34 4.64
C THR A 205 -4.09 -15.78 4.63
N GLU A 206 -3.27 -16.74 4.20
CA GLU A 206 -3.60 -18.15 4.41
C GLU A 206 -3.90 -18.43 5.90
N PRO A 207 -4.97 -19.18 6.23
CA PRO A 207 -5.28 -19.51 7.60
C PRO A 207 -4.14 -20.35 8.22
N LYS A 208 -3.67 -19.94 9.41
CA LYS A 208 -2.80 -20.81 10.23
C LYS A 208 -3.61 -22.06 10.59
N ASN A 209 -3.20 -23.22 10.10
CA ASN A 209 -3.79 -24.50 10.51
C ASN A 209 -3.77 -24.65 12.04
N GLN A 210 -4.97 -24.65 12.63
CA GLN A 210 -5.45 -25.47 13.75
C GLN A 210 -4.42 -25.94 14.80
N THR A 211 -3.81 -25.01 15.53
CA THR A 211 -3.47 -25.27 16.93
C THR A 211 -4.30 -24.29 17.75
N GLY A 212 -5.52 -24.72 18.09
CA GLY A 212 -6.55 -23.89 18.70
C GLY A 212 -6.02 -23.18 19.95
N GLU A 213 -6.14 -21.85 19.96
CA GLU A 213 -6.37 -21.01 21.15
C GLU A 213 -6.33 -19.50 20.84
N MET A 214 -5.93 -19.07 19.64
CA MET A 214 -6.28 -17.72 19.20
C MET A 214 -7.67 -17.74 18.57
N SER A 215 -8.62 -17.04 19.19
CA SER A 215 -9.86 -16.64 18.53
C SER A 215 -9.51 -16.15 17.13
N GLN A 216 -10.10 -16.78 16.12
CA GLN A 216 -9.88 -16.45 14.73
C GLN A 216 -10.35 -15.02 14.50
N ILE A 217 -9.44 -14.05 14.60
CA ILE A 217 -9.73 -12.68 14.20
C ILE A 217 -9.74 -12.72 12.68
N ASP A 218 -10.95 -12.72 12.11
CA ASP A 218 -11.10 -12.50 10.68
C ASP A 218 -10.64 -11.08 10.38
N ILE A 219 -9.75 -10.94 9.40
CA ILE A 219 -9.10 -9.68 9.05
C ILE A 219 -9.29 -9.42 7.57
N SER A 220 -9.77 -8.22 7.28
CA SER A 220 -9.83 -7.69 5.93
C SER A 220 -8.66 -6.74 5.71
N ILE A 221 -7.91 -6.95 4.64
CA ILE A 221 -6.90 -6.00 4.17
C ILE A 221 -7.44 -5.36 2.90
N MET A 222 -7.55 -4.03 2.90
CA MET A 222 -7.97 -3.27 1.73
C MET A 222 -6.94 -2.19 1.43
N GLY A 223 -6.85 -1.76 0.18
CA GLY A 223 -5.89 -0.71 -0.13
C GLY A 223 -6.06 -0.04 -1.47
N LEU A 224 -5.14 0.89 -1.71
CA LEU A 224 -4.97 1.60 -2.97
C LEU A 224 -3.54 1.37 -3.46
N SER A 225 -3.37 1.19 -4.76
CA SER A 225 -2.04 1.21 -5.36
C SER A 225 -2.03 2.06 -6.61
N PHE A 226 -1.02 2.92 -6.69
CA PHE A 226 -0.84 3.95 -7.68
C PHE A 226 0.52 3.80 -8.35
N THR A 227 0.62 4.12 -9.63
CA THR A 227 1.91 4.24 -10.31
C THR A 227 2.20 5.61 -10.88
N THR A 228 3.45 6.03 -10.70
CA THR A 228 4.05 7.19 -11.38
C THR A 228 4.83 6.71 -12.59
N LYS A 229 5.56 7.61 -13.26
CA LYS A 229 6.53 7.22 -14.30
C LYS A 229 7.52 6.15 -13.83
N ASP A 230 8.10 6.30 -12.64
CA ASP A 230 9.23 5.50 -12.17
C ASP A 230 8.92 4.65 -10.92
N LEU A 231 7.81 4.92 -10.25
CA LEU A 231 7.48 4.35 -8.94
C LEU A 231 6.14 3.59 -8.98
N VAL A 232 6.06 2.59 -8.12
CA VAL A 232 4.81 1.95 -7.70
C VAL A 232 4.65 2.21 -6.21
N ILE A 233 3.48 2.69 -5.81
CA ILE A 233 3.14 3.00 -4.43
C ILE A 233 1.90 2.22 -4.05
N SER A 234 1.90 1.59 -2.88
CA SER A 234 0.71 0.93 -2.33
C SER A 234 0.49 1.33 -0.89
N LEU A 235 -0.77 1.57 -0.56
CA LEU A 235 -1.26 1.83 0.78
C LEU A 235 -2.24 0.71 1.14
N ALA A 236 -2.10 0.16 2.34
CA ALA A 236 -2.94 -0.89 2.86
C ALA A 236 -3.48 -0.53 4.24
N LEU A 237 -4.70 -0.96 4.50
CA LEU A 237 -5.44 -0.80 5.74
C LEU A 237 -5.91 -2.19 6.18
N SER A 238 -5.50 -2.59 7.38
CA SER A 238 -5.98 -3.82 8.00
C SER A 238 -7.11 -3.49 8.96
N LYS A 239 -8.24 -4.18 8.81
CA LYS A 239 -9.41 -4.06 9.68
C LYS A 239 -9.82 -5.43 10.21
N LYS A 240 -10.37 -5.47 11.43
CA LYS A 240 -11.18 -6.63 11.88
C LYS A 240 -12.35 -6.75 10.91
N ALA A 241 -12.60 -7.95 10.40
CA ALA A 241 -13.79 -8.21 9.63
C ALA A 241 -15.00 -8.05 10.54
N GLU A 242 -15.99 -7.28 10.10
CA GLU A 242 -17.28 -7.25 10.78
C GLU A 242 -17.89 -8.64 10.59
N ASN A 243 -18.22 -9.32 11.70
CA ASN A 243 -18.99 -10.56 11.64
C ASN A 243 -20.35 -10.25 10.99
N LEU A 244 -20.44 -10.39 9.67
CA LEU A 244 -21.67 -10.23 8.89
C LEU A 244 -22.75 -11.28 9.27
N ASN A 245 -22.40 -12.27 10.09
CA ASN A 245 -23.28 -13.33 10.57
C ASN A 245 -23.96 -13.02 11.92
N LYS A 246 -24.66 -11.88 12.01
CA LYS A 246 -25.80 -11.73 12.92
C LYS A 246 -27.07 -11.40 12.16
N VAL A 247 -27.36 -12.15 11.10
CA VAL A 247 -28.76 -12.33 10.68
C VAL A 247 -29.37 -13.33 11.67
N GLN A 248 -30.02 -12.83 12.71
CA GLN A 248 -30.98 -13.63 13.47
C GLN A 248 -32.05 -14.07 12.48
N LEU A 249 -32.01 -15.34 12.08
CA LEU A 249 -33.17 -15.96 11.46
C LEU A 249 -34.32 -15.88 12.49
N PRO A 250 -35.51 -15.42 12.10
CA PRO A 250 -36.67 -15.47 12.99
C PRO A 250 -36.96 -16.94 13.33
N VAL A 251 -37.15 -17.19 14.63
CA VAL A 251 -37.61 -18.47 15.19
C VAL A 251 -39.02 -18.78 14.70
#